data_AF-A0A533URJ1-F1
#
_entry.id   AF-A0A533URJ1-F1
#
_cell.length_a   1.000
_cell.length_b   1.000
_cell.length_c   1.000
_cell.angle_alpha   90.00
_cell.angle_beta   90.00
_cell.angle_gamma   90.00
#
_symmetry.space_group_name_H-M   'P 1'
#
loop_
_entity.id
_entity.type
_entity.pdbx_description
1 polymer ?
#
loop_
_entity_poly.entity_id
_entity_poly.type
_entity_poly.pdbx_seq_one_letter_code
_entity_poly.pdbx_strand_id
1 'polypeptide(L)'
;MNCIGETVYGIYETLGYDTSFTVADILFYTFYPLVLIHLVLNIRFFKPKISYFTKAWVVAIPITITSIYSVLSFGKLGEANFEFYSGLTYVILSSTILSGTLLGARIFRQGVLGIAWLVLLIGIILQTTGDVWYSYLDTFNQYTLTHPMNLFYYASYMIIAYALYKHQKII
;
A
#
# COMPACT_ATOMS: atom_id res chain seq x y z
N MET A 1 -3.85 -10.82 0.42
CA MET A 1 -3.83 -11.39 -0.95
C MET A 1 -2.53 -11.09 -1.72
N ASN A 2 -1.43 -10.73 -1.05
CA ASN A 2 -0.09 -10.71 -1.67
C ASN A 2 0.80 -11.90 -1.27
N CYS A 3 0.44 -12.68 -0.24
CA CYS A 3 1.18 -13.89 0.17
C CYS A 3 1.39 -14.91 -0.96
N ILE A 4 0.43 -15.03 -1.88
CA ILE A 4 0.58 -15.86 -3.09
C ILE A 4 1.64 -15.25 -4.01
N GLY A 5 1.64 -13.93 -4.19
CA GLY A 5 2.67 -13.21 -4.93
C GLY A 5 4.06 -13.44 -4.33
N GLU A 6 4.22 -13.30 -3.01
CA GLU A 6 5.49 -13.57 -2.29
C GLU A 6 5.96 -15.02 -2.53
N THR A 7 5.03 -15.97 -2.51
CA THR A 7 5.34 -17.39 -2.73
C THR A 7 5.81 -17.62 -4.17
N VAL A 8 5.10 -17.05 -5.16
CA VAL A 8 5.47 -17.16 -6.58
C VAL A 8 6.82 -16.48 -6.83
N TYR A 9 7.03 -15.29 -6.28
CA TYR A 9 8.28 -14.54 -6.40
C TYR A 9 9.47 -15.32 -5.80
N GLY A 10 9.31 -15.85 -4.59
CA GLY A 10 10.35 -16.66 -3.94
C GLY A 10 10.68 -17.94 -4.70
N ILE A 11 9.69 -18.60 -5.32
CA ILE A 11 9.94 -19.76 -6.21
C ILE A 11 10.77 -19.33 -7.42
N TYR A 12 10.42 -18.20 -8.05
CA TYR A 12 11.09 -17.75 -9.26
C TYR A 12 12.56 -17.39 -8.99
N GLU A 13 12.81 -16.67 -7.89
CA GLU A 13 14.15 -16.32 -7.46
C GLU A 13 14.98 -17.57 -7.11
N THR A 14 14.38 -18.54 -6.41
CA THR A 14 15.07 -19.81 -6.06
C THR A 14 15.44 -20.62 -7.30
N LEU A 15 14.60 -20.57 -8.35
CA LEU A 15 14.86 -21.25 -9.62
C LEU A 15 15.78 -20.46 -10.56
N GLY A 16 16.19 -19.24 -10.18
CA GLY A 16 17.07 -18.39 -10.98
C GLY A 16 16.40 -17.80 -12.23
N TYR A 17 15.07 -17.65 -12.23
CA TYR A 17 14.37 -16.94 -13.28
C TYR A 17 14.61 -15.43 -13.18
N ASP A 18 14.51 -14.74 -14.31
CA ASP A 18 14.48 -13.28 -14.33
C ASP A 18 13.24 -12.78 -13.57
N THR A 19 13.47 -12.04 -12.49
CA THR A 19 12.43 -11.50 -11.60
C THR A 19 12.07 -10.05 -11.90
N SER A 20 12.59 -9.46 -12.99
CA SER A 20 12.35 -8.04 -13.34
C SER A 20 10.87 -7.71 -13.55
N PHE A 21 10.10 -8.64 -14.12
CA PHE A 21 8.64 -8.56 -14.18
C PHE A 21 8.04 -9.95 -14.39
N THR A 22 7.20 -10.39 -13.46
CA THR A 22 6.73 -11.77 -13.36
C THR A 22 5.23 -11.84 -13.07
N VAL A 23 4.70 -13.08 -12.99
CA VAL A 23 3.34 -13.33 -12.53
C VAL A 23 3.12 -12.81 -11.10
N ALA A 24 4.17 -12.75 -10.27
CA ALA A 24 4.07 -12.20 -8.92
C ALA A 24 3.70 -10.71 -8.95
N ASP A 25 4.26 -9.94 -9.88
CA ASP A 25 3.97 -8.51 -10.02
C ASP A 25 2.50 -8.26 -10.35
N ILE A 26 1.89 -9.07 -11.20
CA ILE A 26 0.45 -8.98 -11.50
C ILE A 26 -0.37 -9.19 -10.23
N LEU A 27 0.02 -10.15 -9.39
CA LEU A 27 -0.65 -10.41 -8.11
C LEU A 27 -0.47 -9.25 -7.13
N PHE A 28 0.75 -8.69 -7.04
CA PHE A 28 1.03 -7.51 -6.22
C PHE A 28 0.21 -6.31 -6.68
N TYR A 29 0.14 -6.05 -7.99
CA TYR A 29 -0.63 -4.94 -8.54
C TYR A 29 -2.14 -5.10 -8.35
N THR A 30 -2.65 -6.33 -8.27
CA THR A 30 -4.08 -6.60 -8.06
C THR A 30 -4.57 -6.13 -6.68
N PHE A 31 -3.69 -6.05 -5.68
CA PHE A 31 -4.03 -5.54 -4.35
C PHE A 31 -4.60 -4.11 -4.40
N TYR A 32 -3.96 -3.21 -5.17
CA TYR A 32 -4.30 -1.79 -5.20
C TYR A 32 -5.74 -1.49 -5.66
N PRO A 33 -6.19 -1.94 -6.85
CA PRO A 33 -7.56 -1.68 -7.30
C PRO A 33 -8.59 -2.32 -6.37
N LEU A 34 -8.33 -3.51 -5.83
CA LEU A 34 -9.27 -4.17 -4.89
C LEU A 34 -9.46 -3.37 -3.61
N VAL A 35 -8.38 -2.87 -3.01
CA VAL A 35 -8.47 -2.03 -1.81
C VAL A 35 -9.11 -0.69 -2.14
N LEU A 36 -8.77 -0.05 -3.26
CA LEU A 36 -9.43 1.19 -3.68
C LEU A 36 -10.94 1.02 -3.88
N ILE A 37 -11.37 -0.07 -4.54
CA ILE A 37 -12.79 -0.41 -4.70
C ILE A 37 -13.43 -0.58 -3.32
N HIS A 38 -12.81 -1.33 -2.41
CA HIS A 38 -13.31 -1.52 -1.05
C HIS A 38 -13.48 -0.17 -0.32
N LEU A 39 -12.49 0.73 -0.39
CA LEU A 39 -12.55 2.05 0.22
C LEU A 39 -13.69 2.90 -0.36
N VAL A 40 -13.78 2.96 -1.70
CA VAL A 40 -14.79 3.76 -2.39
C VAL A 40 -16.20 3.27 -2.09
N LEU A 41 -16.45 1.96 -2.17
CA LEU A 41 -17.77 1.39 -1.92
C LEU A 41 -18.23 1.67 -0.49
N ASN A 42 -17.37 1.42 0.51
CA ASN A 42 -17.73 1.63 1.91
C ASN A 42 -17.89 3.12 2.23
N ILE A 43 -16.98 4.01 1.81
CA ILE A 43 -17.10 5.44 2.11
C ILE A 43 -18.34 6.04 1.43
N ARG A 44 -18.64 5.66 0.18
CA ARG A 44 -19.81 6.20 -0.54
C ARG A 44 -21.13 5.72 0.05
N PHE A 45 -21.20 4.49 0.56
CA PHE A 45 -22.42 3.92 1.15
C PHE A 45 -22.99 4.82 2.26
N PHE A 46 -22.13 5.37 3.12
CA PHE A 46 -22.56 6.20 4.26
C PHE A 46 -22.75 7.69 3.94
N LYS A 47 -22.49 8.12 2.69
CA LYS A 47 -22.64 9.51 2.21
C LYS A 47 -22.14 10.57 3.22
N PRO A 48 -20.89 10.46 3.71
CA PRO A 48 -20.38 11.33 4.77
C PRO A 48 -20.30 12.79 4.30
N LYS A 49 -20.58 13.73 5.20
CA LYS A 49 -20.29 15.16 4.97
C LYS A 49 -18.80 15.40 5.16
N ILE A 50 -18.07 15.54 4.06
CA ILE A 50 -16.61 15.74 4.05
C ILE A 50 -16.29 17.23 3.97
N SER A 51 -15.62 17.76 5.00
CA SER A 51 -15.19 19.17 5.05
C SER A 51 -14.12 19.50 4.00
N TYR A 52 -13.95 20.77 3.65
CA TYR A 52 -12.88 21.22 2.76
C TYR A 52 -11.49 20.88 3.30
N PHE A 53 -11.26 21.05 4.61
CA PHE A 53 -10.01 20.65 5.25
C PHE A 53 -9.76 19.15 5.08
N THR A 54 -10.81 18.33 5.19
CA THR A 54 -10.70 16.89 4.98
C THR A 54 -10.30 16.54 3.55
N LYS A 55 -10.92 17.18 2.55
CA LYS A 55 -10.55 16.99 1.14
C LYS A 55 -9.10 17.42 0.89
N ALA A 56 -8.67 18.53 1.49
CA ALA A 56 -7.32 19.06 1.33
C ALA A 56 -6.26 18.06 1.78
N TRP A 57 -6.36 17.50 3.01
CA TRP A 57 -5.36 16.54 3.47
C TRP A 57 -5.44 15.20 2.72
N VAL A 58 -6.63 14.79 2.27
CA VAL A 58 -6.78 13.55 1.48
C VAL A 58 -5.96 13.60 0.19
N VAL A 59 -5.85 14.78 -0.42
CA VAL A 59 -5.04 15.03 -1.60
C VAL A 59 -3.58 15.34 -1.24
N ALA A 60 -3.35 16.07 -0.16
CA ALA A 60 -2.00 16.48 0.24
C ALA A 60 -1.12 15.30 0.68
N ILE A 61 -1.67 14.27 1.33
CA ILE A 61 -0.88 13.10 1.79
C ILE A 61 -0.21 12.36 0.63
N PRO A 62 -0.94 11.90 -0.42
CA PRO A 62 -0.31 11.23 -1.56
C PRO A 62 0.69 12.12 -2.29
N ILE A 63 0.36 13.40 -2.50
CA ILE A 63 1.26 14.36 -3.14
C ILE A 63 2.56 14.49 -2.34
N THR A 64 2.47 14.62 -1.02
CA THR A 64 3.65 14.81 -0.16
C THR A 64 4.54 13.57 -0.19
N ILE A 65 3.98 12.38 0.04
CA ILE A 65 4.75 11.13 0.06
C ILE A 65 5.42 10.87 -1.30
N THR A 66 4.65 11.04 -2.39
CA THR A 66 5.14 10.87 -3.76
C THR A 66 6.23 11.89 -4.11
N SER A 67 6.07 13.14 -3.69
CA SER A 67 7.07 14.19 -3.93
C SER A 67 8.36 13.92 -3.18
N ILE A 68 8.28 13.47 -1.91
CA ILE A 68 9.45 13.11 -1.12
C ILE A 68 10.22 11.97 -1.80
N TYR A 69 9.53 10.90 -2.20
CA TYR A 69 10.17 9.81 -2.95
C TYR A 69 10.80 10.31 -4.25
N SER A 70 10.07 11.07 -5.05
CA SER A 70 10.56 11.56 -6.34
C SER A 70 11.82 12.40 -6.19
N VAL A 71 11.84 13.36 -5.26
CA VAL A 71 12.99 14.25 -5.04
C VAL A 71 14.21 13.48 -4.53
N LEU A 72 14.04 12.57 -3.57
CA LEU A 72 15.15 11.83 -2.98
C LEU A 72 15.71 10.77 -3.94
N SER A 73 14.84 10.03 -4.63
CA SER A 73 15.24 9.01 -5.60
C SER A 73 15.90 9.63 -6.82
N PHE A 74 15.29 10.66 -7.42
CA PHE A 74 15.86 11.34 -8.58
C PHE A 74 17.18 12.04 -8.23
N GLY A 75 17.26 12.68 -7.05
CA GLY A 75 18.48 13.32 -6.59
C GLY A 75 19.66 12.36 -6.41
N LYS A 76 19.40 11.09 -6.12
CA LYS A 76 20.44 10.05 -5.98
C LYS A 76 20.76 9.33 -7.30
N LEU A 77 19.76 9.03 -8.12
CA LEU A 77 19.97 8.36 -9.41
C LEU A 77 20.57 9.29 -10.48
N GLY A 78 20.12 10.55 -10.52
CA GLY A 78 20.44 11.50 -11.59
C GLY A 78 19.63 11.30 -12.89
N GLU A 79 18.80 10.26 -12.96
CA GLU A 79 17.91 9.97 -14.09
C GLU A 79 16.59 9.31 -13.62
N ALA A 80 15.56 9.39 -14.48
CA ALA A 80 14.27 8.73 -14.27
C ALA A 80 14.22 7.45 -15.13
N ASN A 81 14.83 6.38 -14.63
CA ASN A 81 14.88 5.07 -15.29
C ASN A 81 13.63 4.21 -14.98
N PHE A 82 13.63 2.96 -15.43
CA PHE A 82 12.49 2.06 -15.24
C PHE A 82 12.20 1.80 -13.76
N GLU A 83 13.23 1.57 -12.96
CA GLU A 83 13.14 1.29 -11.52
C GLU A 83 12.55 2.49 -10.77
N PHE A 84 12.92 3.72 -11.16
CA PHE A 84 12.32 4.95 -10.64
C PHE A 84 10.81 4.99 -10.91
N TYR A 85 10.36 4.72 -12.14
CA TYR A 85 8.93 4.77 -12.49
C TYR A 85 8.13 3.60 -11.89
N SER A 86 8.75 2.42 -11.76
CA SER A 86 8.17 1.26 -11.08
C SER A 86 7.92 1.59 -9.60
N GLY A 87 8.95 2.04 -8.89
CA GLY A 87 8.83 2.45 -7.49
C GLY A 87 7.85 3.62 -7.30
N LEU A 88 7.88 4.61 -8.19
CA LEU A 88 6.93 5.73 -8.16
C LEU A 88 5.47 5.25 -8.23
N THR A 89 5.19 4.24 -9.05
CA THR A 89 3.85 3.66 -9.18
C THR A 89 3.38 3.04 -7.87
N TYR A 90 4.23 2.24 -7.22
CA TYR A 90 3.96 1.69 -5.89
C TYR A 90 3.69 2.78 -4.86
N VAL A 91 4.55 3.81 -4.80
CA VAL A 91 4.41 4.93 -3.86
C VAL A 91 3.10 5.71 -4.05
N ILE A 92 2.72 5.98 -5.30
CA ILE A 92 1.45 6.69 -5.62
C ILE A 92 0.25 5.87 -5.14
N LEU A 93 0.22 4.58 -5.49
CA LEU A 93 -0.91 3.72 -5.17
C LEU A 93 -1.05 3.51 -3.65
N SER A 94 0.04 3.19 -2.95
CA SER A 94 0.02 2.95 -1.50
C SER A 94 -0.31 4.21 -0.71
N SER A 95 0.27 5.36 -1.08
CA SER A 95 -0.03 6.63 -0.40
C SER A 95 -1.48 7.08 -0.60
N THR A 96 -2.07 6.81 -1.78
CA THR A 96 -3.49 7.05 -2.06
C THR A 96 -4.39 6.15 -1.20
N ILE A 97 -4.05 4.87 -1.09
CA ILE A 97 -4.77 3.92 -0.23
C ILE A 97 -4.67 4.32 1.24
N LEU A 98 -3.48 4.73 1.71
CA LEU A 98 -3.28 5.22 3.08
C LEU A 98 -4.20 6.40 3.37
N SER A 99 -4.21 7.39 2.50
CA SER A 99 -5.06 8.58 2.62
C SER A 99 -6.56 8.22 2.68
N GLY A 100 -7.02 7.35 1.77
CA GLY A 100 -8.40 6.87 1.75
C GLY A 100 -8.77 6.04 2.99
N THR A 101 -7.86 5.20 3.47
CA THR A 101 -8.06 4.38 4.67
C THR A 101 -8.14 5.25 5.93
N LEU A 102 -7.29 6.27 6.02
CA LEU A 102 -7.34 7.27 7.09
C LEU A 102 -8.69 8.00 7.10
N LEU A 103 -9.22 8.33 5.91
CA LEU A 103 -10.55 8.95 5.77
C LEU A 103 -11.64 8.00 6.26
N GLY A 104 -11.60 6.74 5.83
CA GLY A 104 -12.54 5.70 6.28
C GLY A 104 -12.50 5.54 7.80
N ALA A 105 -11.31 5.36 8.39
CA ALA A 105 -11.14 5.26 9.83
C ALA A 105 -11.72 6.47 10.57
N ARG A 106 -11.53 7.69 10.05
CA ARG A 106 -12.12 8.90 10.64
C ARG A 106 -13.65 8.92 10.57
N ILE A 107 -14.24 8.49 9.45
CA ILE A 107 -15.69 8.41 9.27
C ILE A 107 -16.30 7.38 10.22
N PHE A 108 -15.69 6.21 10.33
CA PHE A 108 -16.24 5.08 11.10
C PHE A 108 -15.86 5.07 12.58
N ARG A 109 -15.00 5.98 13.05
CA ARG A 109 -14.42 5.96 14.41
C ARG A 109 -15.44 5.89 15.56
N GLN A 110 -16.66 6.36 15.37
CA GLN A 110 -17.73 6.37 16.39
C GLN A 110 -18.77 5.26 16.19
N GLY A 111 -18.64 4.43 15.15
CA GLY A 111 -19.56 3.34 14.84
C GLY A 111 -19.02 1.97 15.20
N VAL A 112 -19.87 0.94 15.04
CA VAL A 112 -19.51 -0.47 15.29
C VAL A 112 -18.32 -0.92 14.43
N LEU A 113 -18.20 -0.36 13.22
CA LEU A 113 -17.10 -0.61 12.29
C LEU A 113 -15.77 0.09 12.68
N GLY A 114 -15.78 1.00 13.65
CA GLY A 114 -14.63 1.84 13.99
C GLY A 114 -13.37 1.05 14.34
N ILE A 115 -13.51 -0.03 15.11
CA ILE A 115 -12.35 -0.87 15.47
C ILE A 115 -11.82 -1.61 14.24
N ALA A 116 -12.69 -2.15 13.38
CA ALA A 116 -12.24 -2.85 12.17
C ALA A 116 -11.45 -1.90 11.25
N TRP A 117 -11.92 -0.66 11.08
CA TRP A 117 -11.24 0.35 10.27
C TRP A 117 -9.96 0.88 10.91
N LEU A 118 -9.87 0.96 12.24
CA LEU A 118 -8.63 1.32 12.91
C LEU A 118 -7.56 0.24 12.72
N VAL A 119 -7.93 -1.03 12.83
CA VAL A 119 -7.03 -2.16 12.55
C VAL A 119 -6.62 -2.16 11.07
N LEU A 120 -7.56 -1.91 10.15
CA LEU A 120 -7.25 -1.77 8.72
C LEU A 120 -6.23 -0.65 8.47
N LEU A 121 -6.40 0.51 9.12
CA LEU A 121 -5.47 1.62 9.02
C LEU A 121 -4.06 1.23 9.47
N ILE A 122 -3.93 0.49 10.58
CA ILE A 122 -2.62 0.00 11.04
C ILE A 122 -1.98 -0.90 9.98
N GLY A 123 -2.75 -1.85 9.43
CA GLY A 123 -2.25 -2.73 8.37
C GLY A 123 -1.82 -1.97 7.12
N ILE A 124 -2.59 -0.97 6.69
CA ILE A 124 -2.27 -0.12 5.54
C ILE A 124 -1.07 0.81 5.79
N ILE A 125 -0.86 1.28 7.02
CA ILE A 125 0.36 2.03 7.39
C ILE A 125 1.59 1.14 7.22
N LEU A 126 1.54 -0.11 7.70
CA LEU A 126 2.64 -1.07 7.53
C LEU A 126 2.87 -1.38 6.04
N GLN A 127 1.80 -1.63 5.28
CA GLN A 127 1.89 -1.87 3.84
C GLN A 127 2.56 -0.70 3.12
N THR A 128 2.09 0.52 3.37
CA THR A 128 2.63 1.74 2.73
C THR A 128 4.08 1.97 3.11
N THR A 129 4.45 1.68 4.37
CA THR A 129 5.85 1.76 4.81
C THR A 129 6.70 0.73 4.06
N GLY A 130 6.21 -0.50 3.93
CA GLY A 130 6.84 -1.55 3.13
C GLY A 130 7.04 -1.11 1.68
N ASP A 131 6.00 -0.64 1.01
CA ASP A 131 6.05 -0.24 -0.41
C ASP A 131 7.00 0.94 -0.65
N VAL A 132 6.99 1.96 0.21
CA VAL A 132 7.91 3.10 0.07
C VAL A 132 9.35 2.67 0.33
N TRP A 133 9.58 1.82 1.33
CA TRP A 133 10.93 1.34 1.65
C TRP A 133 11.45 0.40 0.55
N TYR A 134 10.64 -0.56 0.11
CA TYR A 134 10.93 -1.41 -1.05
C TYR A 134 11.26 -0.57 -2.27
N SER A 135 10.44 0.44 -2.60
CA SER A 135 10.68 1.31 -3.76
C SER A 135 12.05 1.97 -3.70
N TYR A 136 12.52 2.45 -2.53
CA TYR A 136 13.89 2.94 -2.41
C TYR A 136 14.94 1.85 -2.59
N LEU A 137 14.74 0.68 -1.98
CA LEU A 137 15.71 -0.42 -2.07
C LEU A 137 15.85 -0.91 -3.50
N ASP A 138 14.74 -1.12 -4.19
CA ASP A 138 14.68 -1.58 -5.57
C ASP A 138 15.29 -0.56 -6.53
N THR A 139 14.89 0.72 -6.41
CA THR A 139 15.47 1.83 -7.19
C THR A 139 17.00 1.93 -7.05
N PHE A 140 17.56 1.54 -5.90
CA PHE A 140 19.00 1.59 -5.67
C PHE A 140 19.71 0.24 -5.82
N ASN A 141 19.02 -0.81 -6.30
CA ASN A 141 19.55 -2.18 -6.41
C ASN A 141 20.09 -2.72 -5.06
N GLN A 142 19.36 -2.44 -3.97
CA GLN A 142 19.70 -2.82 -2.60
C GLN A 142 18.71 -3.82 -1.99
N TYR A 143 17.67 -4.21 -2.73
CA TYR A 143 16.68 -5.16 -2.26
C TYR A 143 17.26 -6.58 -2.19
N THR A 144 16.88 -7.31 -1.14
CA THR A 144 17.11 -8.76 -1.01
C THR A 144 15.90 -9.41 -0.33
N LEU A 145 15.66 -10.70 -0.60
CA LEU A 145 14.59 -11.46 0.08
C LEU A 145 14.75 -11.51 1.61
N THR A 146 15.98 -11.42 2.10
CA THR A 146 16.28 -11.45 3.54
C THR A 146 16.21 -10.08 4.20
N HIS A 147 15.92 -9.02 3.44
CA HIS A 147 15.86 -7.67 3.96
C HIS A 147 14.70 -7.51 4.99
N PRO A 148 14.93 -6.86 6.14
CA PRO A 148 13.92 -6.74 7.22
C PRO A 148 12.65 -6.00 6.81
N MET A 149 12.70 -5.22 5.72
CA MET A 149 11.52 -4.57 5.13
C MET A 149 10.40 -5.59 4.83
N ASN A 150 10.71 -6.82 4.43
CA ASN A 150 9.71 -7.86 4.15
C ASN A 150 8.83 -8.19 5.37
N LEU A 151 9.29 -7.92 6.61
CA LEU A 151 8.46 -8.06 7.81
C LEU A 151 7.24 -7.12 7.81
N PHE A 152 7.35 -5.95 7.19
CA PHE A 152 6.23 -5.01 7.06
C PHE A 152 5.13 -5.59 6.18
N TYR A 153 5.49 -6.30 5.10
CA TYR A 153 4.55 -7.00 4.24
C TYR A 153 3.85 -8.16 4.95
N TYR A 154 4.61 -9.03 5.62
CA TYR A 154 3.98 -10.14 6.34
C TYR A 154 3.04 -9.66 7.44
N ALA A 155 3.45 -8.65 8.22
CA ALA A 155 2.63 -8.05 9.25
C ALA A 155 1.41 -7.34 8.67
N SER A 156 1.56 -6.55 7.59
CA SER A 156 0.44 -5.87 6.95
C SER A 156 -0.61 -6.86 6.46
N TYR A 157 -0.20 -7.96 5.81
CA TYR A 157 -1.12 -8.96 5.28
C TYR A 157 -1.98 -9.58 6.37
N MET A 158 -1.37 -9.96 7.49
CA MET A 158 -2.08 -10.54 8.63
C MET A 158 -3.07 -9.55 9.26
N ILE A 159 -2.63 -8.30 9.47
CA ILE A 159 -3.46 -7.26 10.10
C ILE A 159 -4.62 -6.86 9.18
N ILE A 160 -4.37 -6.68 7.88
CA ILE A 160 -5.41 -6.36 6.88
C ILE A 160 -6.42 -7.51 6.81
N ALA A 161 -5.98 -8.76 6.74
CA ALA A 161 -6.88 -9.92 6.72
C ALA A 161 -7.76 -9.97 7.97
N TYR A 162 -7.18 -9.76 9.15
CA TYR A 162 -7.94 -9.72 10.40
C TYR A 162 -8.93 -8.55 10.44
N ALA A 163 -8.55 -7.37 9.94
CA ALA A 163 -9.44 -6.22 9.83
C ALA A 163 -10.66 -6.50 8.95
N LEU A 164 -10.44 -7.12 7.78
CA LEU A 164 -11.51 -7.50 6.84
C LEU A 164 -12.42 -8.58 7.43
N TYR A 165 -11.86 -9.59 8.09
CA TYR A 165 -12.63 -10.60 8.83
C TYR A 165 -13.54 -9.96 9.88
N LYS A 166 -13.00 -9.03 10.68
CA LYS A 166 -13.77 -8.32 11.70
C LYS A 166 -14.85 -7.44 11.08
N HIS A 167 -14.55 -6.75 9.99
CA HIS A 167 -15.51 -5.94 9.24
C HIS A 167 -16.68 -6.79 8.73
N GLN A 168 -16.39 -7.96 8.13
CA GLN A 168 -17.40 -8.88 7.62
C GLN A 168 -18.29 -9.45 8.72
N LYS A 169 -17.78 -9.67 9.94
CA LYS A 169 -18.61 -10.14 11.06
C LYS A 169 -19.59 -9.11 11.61
N ILE A 170 -19.41 -7.82 11.27
CA ILE A 170 -20.26 -6.73 11.75
C ILE A 170 -21.42 -6.43 10.79
N ILE A 171 -21.23 -6.71 9.50
CA ILE A 171 -22.23 -6.52 8.42
C ILE A 171 -22.97 -7.82 8.18
#